data_AF-A0A1Q3ALH5-F1
#
_entry.id   AF-A0A1Q3ALH5-F1
#
_cell.length_a   1.000
_cell.length_b   1.000
_cell.length_c   1.000
_cell.angle_alpha   90.00
_cell.angle_beta   90.00
_cell.angle_gamma   90.00
#
_symmetry.space_group_name_H-M   'P 1'
#
loop_
_entity.id
_entity.type
_entity.pdbx_description
1 polymer ?
#
loop_
_entity_poly.entity_id
_entity_poly.type
_entity_poly.pdbx_seq_one_letter_code
_entity_poly.pdbx_strand_id
1 'polypeptide(L)'
;MSMISDESEMDLEKCEQTCEEEEIELPEDSSGGILLYFLAPYFFEKTWISNISLSLLGTLASIVVPLVYFGLRDFYDDPLETKVSDLFSPLWMIIHYFLFFIMCFVDFIYDRKNVNIETKVLQKLLKEVAEMDLIGDPLAWQRIASRVNHFSEETGNHYSVFCSEEHCIHFFVREIVKPIECQTYDIQCYYEGERYRNFLKDPSNKALTERALANYDKCVESFGKLSHTAEKDEFRDGIFEKFHSIINTSMFYLVIIETVSFVVMALVFILSMISCAIFDSFSAPP
;
A
#
# COMPACT_ATOMS: atom_id res chain seq x y z
N MET A 1 73.54 13.10 33.69
CA MET A 1 72.24 13.24 34.38
C MET A 1 71.67 14.58 33.94
N SER A 2 70.62 14.72 33.16
CA SER A 2 69.57 13.79 32.73
C SER A 2 69.29 14.03 31.26
N MET A 3 69.15 12.93 30.52
CA MET A 3 68.61 12.85 29.17
C MET A 3 67.08 12.89 29.34
N ILE A 4 66.38 13.83 28.72
CA ILE A 4 64.93 13.73 28.50
C ILE A 4 64.73 14.09 27.02
N SER A 5 64.41 13.04 26.30
CA SER A 5 64.15 12.91 24.88
C SER A 5 62.85 13.60 24.47
N ASP A 6 62.84 14.10 23.24
CA ASP A 6 61.62 14.38 22.47
C ASP A 6 60.68 13.18 22.51
N GLU A 7 59.49 13.37 23.07
CA GLU A 7 58.36 12.45 23.00
C GLU A 7 57.09 13.30 22.84
N SER A 8 56.92 13.89 21.65
CA SER A 8 55.64 14.48 21.22
C SER A 8 55.18 13.98 19.85
N GLU A 9 55.72 12.85 19.38
CA GLU A 9 55.30 12.17 18.15
C GLU A 9 55.05 10.70 18.49
N MET A 10 53.81 10.41 18.92
CA MET A 10 53.11 9.12 19.04
C MET A 10 51.96 9.41 20.02
N ASP A 11 50.71 9.60 19.60
CA ASP A 11 49.80 8.49 19.33
C ASP A 11 48.56 8.95 18.53
N LEU A 12 48.77 9.58 17.36
CA LEU A 12 47.66 9.82 16.41
C LEU A 12 47.32 8.56 15.57
N GLU A 13 48.04 7.46 15.76
CA GLU A 13 47.85 6.20 15.03
C GLU A 13 47.00 5.17 15.80
N LYS A 14 46.38 5.58 16.93
CA LYS A 14 45.44 4.74 17.69
C LYS A 14 44.03 5.32 17.78
N CYS A 15 43.61 6.06 16.75
CA CYS A 15 42.23 5.97 16.29
C CYS A 15 42.18 4.85 15.25
N GLU A 16 42.43 3.62 15.73
CA GLU A 16 41.95 2.42 15.05
C GLU A 16 40.43 2.57 15.10
N GLN A 17 39.92 3.14 14.02
CA GLN A 17 38.52 3.25 13.71
C GLN A 17 38.04 1.80 13.64
N THR A 18 37.70 1.23 14.79
CA THR A 18 36.74 0.13 14.87
C THR A 18 35.56 0.67 14.11
N CYS A 19 35.44 0.27 12.84
CA CYS A 19 34.18 0.25 12.15
C CYS A 19 33.27 -0.52 13.09
N GLU A 20 32.54 0.22 13.93
CA GLU A 20 31.24 -0.25 14.38
C GLU A 20 30.59 -0.71 13.09
N GLU A 21 30.44 -2.02 12.94
CA GLU A 21 29.52 -2.57 11.95
C GLU A 21 28.19 -1.92 12.29
N GLU A 22 27.91 -0.80 11.62
CA GLU A 22 26.68 -0.05 11.76
C GLU A 22 25.57 -1.08 11.61
N GLU A 23 24.87 -1.39 12.71
CA GLU A 23 23.92 -2.48 12.74
C GLU A 23 22.88 -2.19 11.67
N ILE A 24 22.88 -2.99 10.60
CA ILE A 24 22.07 -2.73 9.41
C ILE A 24 20.64 -3.11 9.75
N GLU A 25 19.91 -2.22 10.40
CA GLU A 25 18.54 -2.48 10.83
C GLU A 25 17.57 -2.20 9.68
N LEU A 26 16.78 -3.20 9.31
CA LEU A 26 15.64 -3.11 8.42
C LEU A 26 14.34 -3.31 9.20
N PRO A 27 13.20 -2.80 8.69
CA PRO A 27 11.91 -3.00 9.36
C PRO A 27 11.56 -4.47 9.63
N GLU A 28 11.98 -5.42 8.80
CA GLU A 28 11.74 -6.86 9.01
C GLU A 28 12.46 -7.44 10.24
N ASP A 29 13.53 -6.81 10.72
CA ASP A 29 14.33 -7.33 11.84
C ASP A 29 13.59 -7.26 13.18
N SER A 30 12.47 -6.52 13.25
CA SER A 30 11.59 -6.50 14.41
C SER A 30 10.11 -6.53 14.05
N SER A 31 9.30 -7.20 14.88
CA SER A 31 7.84 -7.18 14.73
C SER A 31 7.25 -5.76 14.77
N GLY A 32 7.86 -4.87 15.55
CA GLY A 32 7.50 -3.45 15.60
C GLY A 32 7.85 -2.71 14.31
N GLY A 33 9.00 -3.01 13.70
CA GLY A 33 9.43 -2.44 12.42
C GLY A 33 8.49 -2.82 11.27
N ILE A 34 8.10 -4.09 11.17
CA ILE A 34 7.12 -4.56 10.16
C ILE A 34 5.79 -3.82 10.32
N LEU A 35 5.31 -3.68 11.55
CA LEU A 35 4.05 -2.97 11.82
C LEU A 35 4.17 -1.49 11.42
N LEU A 36 5.28 -0.84 11.78
CA LEU A 36 5.53 0.56 11.46
C LEU A 36 5.65 0.78 9.95
N TYR A 37 6.26 -0.16 9.21
CA TYR A 37 6.38 -0.10 7.76
C TYR A 37 5.03 0.06 7.05
N PHE A 38 4.00 -0.66 7.53
CA PHE A 38 2.65 -0.56 6.98
C PHE A 38 1.86 0.61 7.57
N LEU A 39 1.94 0.85 8.88
CA LEU A 39 1.13 1.87 9.54
C LEU A 39 1.65 3.30 9.35
N ALA A 40 2.96 3.52 9.27
CA ALA A 40 3.51 4.87 9.16
C ALA A 40 3.01 5.59 7.90
N PRO A 41 3.10 5.03 6.68
CA PRO A 41 2.51 5.68 5.50
C PRO A 41 1.00 5.89 5.65
N TYR A 42 0.29 4.91 6.23
CA TYR A 42 -1.16 4.99 6.45
C TYR A 42 -1.57 6.24 7.22
N PHE A 43 -0.78 6.59 8.25
CA PHE A 43 -1.00 7.76 9.10
C PHE A 43 -0.41 9.06 8.54
N PHE A 44 0.84 9.03 8.07
CA PHE A 44 1.56 10.22 7.59
C PHE A 44 0.98 10.77 6.28
N GLU A 45 0.55 9.90 5.36
CA GLU A 45 -0.11 10.31 4.11
C GLU A 45 -1.58 10.68 4.30
N LYS A 46 -2.09 10.57 5.54
CA LYS A 46 -3.49 10.83 5.89
C LYS A 46 -4.49 9.91 5.17
N THR A 47 -4.03 8.79 4.63
CA THR A 47 -4.88 7.77 3.98
C THR A 47 -5.98 7.28 4.92
N TRP A 48 -5.68 7.17 6.22
CA TRP A 48 -6.66 6.86 7.25
C TRP A 48 -7.87 7.80 7.28
N ILE A 49 -7.70 9.10 7.00
CA ILE A 49 -8.80 10.07 6.99
C ILE A 49 -9.74 9.76 5.81
N SER A 50 -9.16 9.48 4.65
CA SER A 50 -9.91 9.09 3.45
C SER A 50 -10.68 7.80 3.71
N ASN A 51 -10.02 6.79 4.28
CA ASN A 51 -10.63 5.50 4.59
C ASN A 51 -11.77 5.61 5.61
N ILE A 52 -11.61 6.39 6.68
CA ILE A 52 -12.69 6.66 7.63
C ILE A 52 -13.87 7.34 6.93
N SER A 53 -13.59 8.37 6.12
CA SER A 53 -14.63 9.14 5.42
C SER A 53 -15.40 8.27 4.43
N LEU A 54 -14.69 7.46 3.64
CA LEU A 54 -15.28 6.54 2.67
C LEU A 54 -16.10 5.44 3.37
N SER A 55 -15.60 4.92 4.49
CA SER A 55 -16.31 3.91 5.28
C SER A 55 -17.59 4.47 5.89
N LEU A 56 -17.56 5.71 6.38
CA LEU A 56 -18.76 6.40 6.85
C LEU A 56 -19.76 6.59 5.70
N LEU A 57 -19.31 7.02 4.53
CA LEU A 57 -20.18 7.20 3.36
C LEU A 57 -20.82 5.87 2.91
N GLY A 58 -20.03 4.79 2.85
CA GLY A 58 -20.54 3.46 2.53
C GLY A 58 -21.56 2.97 3.57
N THR A 59 -21.29 3.22 4.85
CA THR A 59 -22.24 2.89 5.93
C THR A 59 -23.55 3.67 5.78
N LEU A 60 -23.50 4.97 5.46
CA LEU A 60 -24.70 5.77 5.22
C LEU A 60 -25.50 5.27 4.02
N ALA A 61 -24.84 4.81 2.95
CA ALA A 61 -25.51 4.20 1.81
C ALA A 61 -26.32 2.95 2.21
N SER A 62 -25.81 2.15 3.15
CA SER A 62 -26.52 0.96 3.65
C SER A 62 -27.83 1.29 4.39
N ILE A 63 -28.01 2.52 4.90
CA ILE A 63 -29.24 2.96 5.61
C ILE A 63 -30.41 3.15 4.65
N VAL A 64 -30.13 3.35 3.36
CA VAL A 64 -31.17 3.58 2.35
C VAL A 64 -32.11 2.37 2.23
N VAL A 65 -31.62 1.14 2.40
CA VAL A 65 -32.44 -0.07 2.34
C VAL A 65 -33.44 -0.16 3.51
N PRO A 66 -33.04 -0.06 4.79
CA PRO A 66 -33.96 0.08 5.92
C PRO A 66 -34.97 1.21 5.75
N LEU A 67 -34.54 2.39 5.27
CA LEU A 67 -35.43 3.53 5.04
C LEU A 67 -36.60 3.19 4.11
N VAL A 68 -36.32 2.56 2.97
CA VAL A 68 -37.37 2.14 2.03
C VAL A 68 -38.23 1.03 2.63
N TYR A 69 -37.64 0.09 3.38
CA TYR A 69 -38.38 -0.95 4.08
C TYR A 69 -39.39 -0.39 5.09
N PHE A 70 -38.97 0.53 5.95
CA PHE A 70 -39.87 1.15 6.93
C PHE A 70 -40.92 2.04 6.26
N GLY A 71 -40.55 2.78 5.20
CA GLY A 71 -41.53 3.53 4.41
C GLY A 71 -42.61 2.63 3.78
N LEU A 72 -42.23 1.43 3.33
CA LEU A 72 -43.18 0.41 2.85
C LEU A 72 -44.05 -0.14 3.98
N ARG A 73 -43.47 -0.45 5.13
CA ARG A 73 -44.19 -1.00 6.27
C ARG A 73 -45.22 -0.01 6.83
N ASP A 74 -44.82 1.23 7.04
CA ASP A 74 -45.69 2.30 7.56
C ASP A 74 -46.82 2.65 6.58
N PHE A 75 -46.68 2.29 5.31
CA PHE A 75 -47.73 2.43 4.30
C PHE A 75 -48.80 1.33 4.38
N TYR A 76 -48.43 0.11 4.79
CA TYR A 76 -49.33 -1.07 4.80
C TYR A 76 -49.92 -1.40 6.18
N ASP A 77 -49.17 -1.14 7.26
CA ASP A 77 -49.59 -1.38 8.64
C ASP A 77 -50.13 -0.10 9.29
N ASP A 78 -50.83 -0.23 10.43
CA ASP A 78 -51.17 0.91 11.30
C ASP A 78 -49.86 1.66 11.66
N PRO A 79 -49.79 3.01 11.60
CA PRO A 79 -48.56 3.75 11.83
C PRO A 79 -48.07 3.52 13.25
N LEU A 80 -47.19 2.53 13.42
CA LEU A 80 -46.43 2.33 14.63
C LEU A 80 -45.37 3.43 14.65
N GLU A 81 -45.09 3.98 15.84
CA GLU A 81 -44.00 4.93 16.01
C GLU A 81 -42.67 4.29 15.62
N THR A 82 -42.26 4.43 14.35
CA THR A 82 -40.98 3.97 13.84
C THR A 82 -39.89 4.70 14.61
N LYS A 83 -39.21 3.97 15.51
CA LYS A 83 -38.16 4.59 16.32
C LYS A 83 -36.92 4.74 15.46
N VAL A 84 -36.22 5.85 15.65
CA VAL A 84 -34.92 6.10 15.01
C VAL A 84 -33.95 4.94 15.27
N SER A 85 -34.06 4.25 16.42
CA SER A 85 -33.28 3.04 16.73
C SER A 85 -33.50 1.86 15.77
N ASP A 86 -34.66 1.78 15.14
CA ASP A 86 -35.02 0.68 14.23
C ASP A 86 -34.43 0.92 12.83
N LEU A 87 -34.32 2.20 12.44
CA LEU A 87 -33.63 2.65 11.22
C LEU A 87 -32.10 2.60 11.36
N PHE A 88 -31.62 2.97 12.53
CA PHE A 88 -30.20 3.06 12.88
C PHE A 88 -29.84 1.94 13.84
N SER A 89 -30.06 0.69 13.44
CA SER A 89 -29.59 -0.46 14.21
C SER A 89 -28.08 -0.32 14.44
N PRO A 90 -27.61 -0.08 15.68
CA PRO A 90 -26.19 0.21 15.93
C PRO A 90 -25.30 -0.94 15.45
N LEU A 91 -25.78 -2.18 15.60
CA LEU A 91 -25.07 -3.37 15.17
C LEU A 91 -24.93 -3.45 13.65
N TRP A 92 -25.97 -3.09 12.89
CA TRP A 92 -25.92 -3.01 11.43
C TRP A 92 -24.88 -1.97 10.98
N MET A 93 -24.93 -0.78 11.56
CA MET A 93 -24.02 0.33 11.26
C MET A 93 -22.56 -0.03 11.57
N ILE A 94 -22.32 -0.66 12.72
CA ILE A 94 -21.00 -1.12 13.14
C ILE A 94 -20.45 -2.14 12.13
N ILE A 95 -21.25 -3.13 11.73
CA ILE A 95 -20.82 -4.16 10.78
C ILE A 95 -20.43 -3.54 9.43
N HIS A 96 -21.28 -2.69 8.85
CA HIS A 96 -21.01 -2.08 7.54
C HIS A 96 -19.79 -1.17 7.60
N TYR A 97 -19.66 -0.36 8.66
CA TYR A 97 -18.49 0.48 8.87
C TYR A 97 -17.20 -0.34 8.92
N PHE A 98 -17.16 -1.41 9.72
CA PHE A 98 -15.98 -2.27 9.81
C PHE A 98 -15.67 -2.98 8.49
N LEU A 99 -16.68 -3.43 7.74
CA LEU A 99 -16.48 -4.07 6.44
C LEU A 99 -15.85 -3.09 5.43
N PHE A 100 -16.41 -1.88 5.29
CA PHE A 100 -15.83 -0.86 4.41
C PHE A 100 -14.43 -0.46 4.87
N PHE A 101 -14.21 -0.31 6.17
CA PHE A 101 -12.91 0.10 6.71
C PHE A 101 -11.83 -0.97 6.48
N ILE A 102 -12.14 -2.24 6.75
CA ILE A 102 -11.22 -3.36 6.52
C ILE A 102 -10.88 -3.45 5.03
N MET A 103 -11.85 -3.25 4.14
CA MET A 103 -11.60 -3.22 2.70
C MET A 103 -10.62 -2.10 2.33
N CYS A 104 -10.90 -0.85 2.74
CA CYS A 104 -10.03 0.27 2.41
C CYS A 104 -8.62 0.09 3.00
N PHE A 105 -8.52 -0.56 4.17
CA PHE A 105 -7.25 -0.89 4.79
C PHE A 105 -6.50 -1.98 4.02
N VAL A 106 -7.18 -3.05 3.60
CA VAL A 106 -6.60 -4.14 2.81
C VAL A 106 -6.13 -3.65 1.44
N ASP A 107 -6.92 -2.79 0.78
CA ASP A 107 -6.51 -2.12 -0.46
C ASP A 107 -5.27 -1.26 -0.24
N PHE A 108 -5.21 -0.50 0.85
CA PHE A 108 -4.02 0.28 1.20
C PHE A 108 -2.77 -0.62 1.39
N ILE A 109 -2.89 -1.74 2.12
CA ILE A 109 -1.77 -2.68 2.30
C ILE A 109 -1.34 -3.27 0.95
N TYR A 110 -2.32 -3.56 0.08
CA TYR A 110 -2.05 -4.07 -1.27
C TYR A 110 -1.31 -3.04 -2.13
N ASP A 111 -1.75 -1.79 -2.13
CA ASP A 111 -1.09 -0.71 -2.86
C ASP A 111 0.30 -0.42 -2.29
N ARG A 112 0.49 -0.51 -0.97
CA ARG A 112 1.79 -0.29 -0.32
C ARG A 112 2.86 -1.27 -0.78
N LYS A 113 2.47 -2.51 -1.09
CA LYS A 113 3.35 -3.54 -1.64
C LYS A 113 3.86 -3.18 -3.04
N ASN A 114 3.10 -2.40 -3.79
CA ASN A 114 3.50 -1.84 -5.09
C ASN A 114 4.18 -0.49 -4.89
N VAL A 115 5.25 -0.48 -4.06
CA VAL A 115 5.95 0.73 -3.58
C VAL A 115 6.07 1.79 -4.68
N ASN A 116 5.46 2.94 -4.43
CA ASN A 116 5.64 4.11 -5.26
C ASN A 116 6.88 4.86 -4.75
N ILE A 117 7.91 4.97 -5.58
CA ILE A 117 9.20 5.58 -5.18
C ILE A 117 9.37 6.98 -5.79
N GLU A 118 9.88 7.93 -5.01
CA GLU A 118 10.28 9.23 -5.53
C GLU A 118 11.52 9.10 -6.42
N THR A 119 11.63 9.95 -7.43
CA THR A 119 12.72 9.99 -8.42
C THR A 119 14.10 10.06 -7.74
N LYS A 120 14.26 10.88 -6.70
CA LYS A 120 15.53 11.02 -5.97
C LYS A 120 15.91 9.75 -5.22
N VAL A 121 14.92 9.11 -4.58
CA VAL A 121 15.11 7.85 -3.86
C VAL A 121 15.42 6.72 -4.83
N LEU A 122 14.78 6.71 -6.02
CA LEU A 122 15.11 5.77 -7.08
C LEU A 122 16.53 5.98 -7.61
N GLN A 123 16.96 7.23 -7.85
CA GLN A 123 18.33 7.52 -8.23
C GLN A 123 19.33 7.04 -7.16
N LYS A 124 19.01 7.21 -5.88
CA LYS A 124 19.82 6.67 -4.77
C LYS A 124 19.90 5.15 -4.83
N LEU A 125 18.78 4.45 -5.01
CA LEU A 125 18.74 2.99 -5.18
C LEU A 125 19.65 2.55 -6.33
N LEU A 126 19.50 3.14 -7.51
CA LEU A 126 20.29 2.78 -8.69
C LEU A 126 21.79 3.05 -8.47
N LYS A 127 22.14 4.13 -7.77
CA LYS A 127 23.52 4.44 -7.41
C LYS A 127 24.11 3.39 -6.47
N GLU A 128 23.40 3.04 -5.40
CA GLU A 128 23.86 2.01 -4.46
C GLU A 128 24.01 0.66 -5.17
N VAL A 129 23.05 0.25 -6.02
CA VAL A 129 23.15 -0.99 -6.80
C VAL A 129 24.33 -0.96 -7.78
N ALA A 130 24.62 0.19 -8.39
CA ALA A 130 25.73 0.33 -9.33
C ALA A 130 27.12 0.32 -8.67
N GLU A 131 27.23 0.71 -7.40
CA GLU A 131 28.50 0.88 -6.68
C GLU A 131 28.81 -0.28 -5.71
N MET A 132 27.78 -0.98 -5.21
CA MET A 132 27.95 -2.06 -4.24
C MET A 132 28.57 -3.32 -4.87
N ASP A 133 29.41 -4.03 -4.12
CA ASP A 133 29.93 -5.34 -4.53
C ASP A 133 28.87 -6.44 -4.31
N LEU A 134 27.94 -6.57 -5.25
CA LEU A 134 26.87 -7.57 -5.19
C LEU A 134 27.39 -9.02 -5.22
N ILE A 135 28.67 -9.26 -5.53
CA ILE A 135 29.24 -10.60 -5.68
C ILE A 135 30.02 -11.02 -4.44
N GLY A 136 30.88 -10.12 -3.94
CA GLY A 136 31.73 -10.40 -2.79
C GLY A 136 31.03 -10.19 -1.45
N ASP A 137 29.98 -9.38 -1.39
CA ASP A 137 29.30 -9.02 -0.14
C ASP A 137 27.95 -9.74 0.02
N PRO A 138 27.83 -10.69 0.98
CA PRO A 138 26.58 -11.41 1.21
C PRO A 138 25.46 -10.52 1.78
N LEU A 139 25.79 -9.34 2.35
CA LEU A 139 24.81 -8.40 2.92
C LEU A 139 24.58 -7.19 2.00
N ALA A 140 24.99 -7.26 0.73
CA ALA A 140 24.94 -6.14 -0.19
C ALA A 140 23.53 -5.55 -0.30
N TRP A 141 22.51 -6.40 -0.46
CA TRP A 141 21.12 -5.96 -0.61
C TRP A 141 20.51 -5.41 0.69
N GLN A 142 20.87 -6.00 1.84
CA GLN A 142 20.50 -5.45 3.14
C GLN A 142 21.07 -4.04 3.33
N ARG A 143 22.36 -3.83 2.99
CA ARG A 143 23.02 -2.52 3.03
C ARG A 143 22.38 -1.53 2.07
N ILE A 144 22.08 -1.95 0.84
CA ILE A 144 21.39 -1.11 -0.16
C ILE A 144 20.03 -0.66 0.40
N ALA A 145 19.22 -1.60 0.90
CA ALA A 145 17.89 -1.31 1.43
C ALA A 145 17.96 -0.31 2.60
N SER A 146 18.88 -0.54 3.55
CA SER A 146 19.07 0.32 4.72
C SER A 146 19.52 1.73 4.32
N ARG A 147 20.52 1.85 3.44
CA ARG A 147 21.00 3.15 2.95
C ARG A 147 19.93 3.94 2.18
N VAL A 148 19.08 3.24 1.42
CA VAL A 148 17.98 3.89 0.69
C VAL A 148 16.90 4.35 1.67
N ASN A 149 16.57 3.55 2.69
CA ASN A 149 15.64 3.94 3.75
C ASN A 149 16.14 5.17 4.51
N HIS A 150 17.39 5.18 4.94
CA HIS A 150 18.00 6.32 5.63
C HIS A 150 17.98 7.59 4.76
N PHE A 151 18.37 7.48 3.48
CA PHE A 151 18.30 8.62 2.56
C PHE A 151 16.88 9.14 2.36
N SER A 152 15.90 8.23 2.31
CA SER A 152 14.48 8.59 2.20
C SER A 152 14.03 9.39 3.42
N GLU A 153 14.43 8.97 4.62
CA GLU A 153 14.14 9.67 5.88
C GLU A 153 14.79 11.06 5.92
N GLU A 154 16.06 11.17 5.52
CA GLU A 154 16.76 12.46 5.41
C GLU A 154 16.13 13.44 4.41
N THR A 155 15.55 12.91 3.32
CA THR A 155 14.91 13.72 2.27
C THR A 155 13.46 14.08 2.57
N GLY A 156 12.95 13.68 3.74
CA GLY A 156 11.66 14.12 4.27
C GLY A 156 10.54 13.08 4.20
N ASN A 157 10.81 11.87 3.73
CA ASN A 157 9.83 10.79 3.81
C ASN A 157 9.81 10.25 5.25
N HIS A 158 8.64 10.23 5.88
CA HIS A 158 8.50 9.85 7.29
C HIS A 158 8.43 8.34 7.54
N TYR A 159 8.78 7.52 6.55
CA TYR A 159 8.69 6.07 6.64
C TYR A 159 9.69 5.39 5.70
N SER A 160 10.09 4.18 6.07
CA SER A 160 11.03 3.36 5.31
C SER A 160 10.42 2.90 3.99
N VAL A 161 11.21 2.89 2.91
CA VAL A 161 10.76 2.53 1.56
C VAL A 161 10.67 1.02 1.41
N PHE A 162 11.71 0.32 1.86
CA PHE A 162 11.84 -1.13 1.83
C PHE A 162 11.70 -1.73 3.21
N CYS A 163 10.89 -2.78 3.31
CA CYS A 163 10.73 -3.53 4.56
C CYS A 163 11.90 -4.49 4.82
N SER A 164 12.51 -5.01 3.74
CA SER A 164 13.55 -6.04 3.81
C SER A 164 14.46 -6.02 2.58
N GLU A 165 15.56 -6.78 2.65
CA GLU A 165 16.44 -6.98 1.49
C GLU A 165 15.70 -7.66 0.34
N GLU A 166 14.86 -8.65 0.63
CA GLU A 166 14.04 -9.37 -0.35
C GLU A 166 13.08 -8.39 -1.04
N HIS A 167 12.42 -7.52 -0.27
CA HIS A 167 11.56 -6.47 -0.82
C HIS A 167 12.33 -5.51 -1.75
N CYS A 168 13.54 -5.11 -1.38
CA CYS A 168 14.39 -4.25 -2.20
C CYS A 168 14.78 -4.92 -3.53
N ILE A 169 15.21 -6.19 -3.49
CA ILE A 169 15.55 -6.97 -4.69
C ILE A 169 14.33 -7.09 -5.62
N HIS A 170 13.17 -7.46 -5.07
CA HIS A 170 11.95 -7.65 -5.86
C HIS A 170 11.49 -6.38 -6.52
N PHE A 171 11.52 -5.27 -5.80
CA PHE A 171 11.24 -3.97 -6.37
C PHE A 171 12.17 -3.68 -7.56
N PHE A 172 13.49 -3.87 -7.39
CA PHE A 172 14.47 -3.63 -8.45
C PHE A 172 14.20 -4.51 -9.69
N VAL A 173 13.93 -5.80 -9.49
CA VAL A 173 13.63 -6.71 -10.60
C VAL A 173 12.33 -6.33 -11.31
N ARG A 174 11.26 -6.06 -10.54
CA ARG A 174 9.93 -5.77 -11.09
C ARG A 174 9.88 -4.44 -11.83
N GLU A 175 10.46 -3.38 -11.27
CA GLU A 175 10.34 -2.02 -11.79
C GLU A 175 11.48 -1.60 -12.71
N ILE A 176 12.65 -2.26 -12.65
CA ILE A 176 13.83 -1.89 -13.45
C ILE A 176 14.19 -2.97 -14.47
N VAL A 177 14.41 -4.20 -14.00
CA VAL A 177 14.89 -5.29 -14.88
C VAL A 177 13.82 -5.69 -15.90
N LYS A 178 12.61 -6.08 -15.43
CA LYS A 178 11.53 -6.56 -16.31
C LYS A 178 11.13 -5.56 -17.39
N PRO A 179 10.96 -4.24 -17.12
CA PRO A 179 10.62 -3.28 -18.17
C PRO A 179 11.71 -3.10 -19.22
N ILE A 180 12.99 -3.26 -18.85
CA ILE A 180 14.11 -3.18 -19.79
C ILE A 180 14.19 -4.45 -20.65
N GLU A 181 14.05 -5.64 -20.05
CA GLU A 181 13.98 -6.92 -20.77
C GLU A 181 12.82 -6.96 -21.76
N CYS A 182 11.65 -6.47 -21.36
CA CYS A 182 10.46 -6.36 -22.21
C CYS A 182 10.52 -5.19 -23.21
N GLN A 183 11.59 -4.39 -23.21
CA GLN A 183 11.77 -3.19 -24.05
C GLN A 183 10.64 -2.15 -23.91
N THR A 184 9.89 -2.17 -22.81
CA THR A 184 8.83 -1.19 -22.54
C THR A 184 9.42 0.11 -21.98
N TYR A 185 10.53 0.03 -21.24
CA TYR A 185 11.24 1.16 -20.64
C TYR A 185 10.34 2.08 -19.77
N ASP A 186 9.17 1.58 -19.37
CA ASP A 186 8.18 2.33 -18.58
C ASP A 186 8.47 2.17 -17.09
N ILE A 187 9.51 2.86 -16.64
CA ILE A 187 9.84 2.96 -15.21
C ILE A 187 8.99 4.07 -14.61
N GLN A 188 8.07 3.70 -13.71
CA GLN A 188 7.20 4.64 -13.01
C GLN A 188 7.90 5.16 -11.74
N CYS A 189 7.96 6.48 -11.60
CA CYS A 189 8.46 7.12 -10.39
C CYS A 189 7.67 8.40 -10.09
N TYR A 190 7.83 8.95 -8.89
CA TYR A 190 7.18 10.19 -8.48
C TYR A 190 8.16 11.36 -8.55
N TYR A 191 7.70 12.51 -9.04
CA TYR A 191 8.43 13.76 -8.97
C TYR A 191 7.50 14.81 -8.36
N GLU A 192 7.86 15.36 -7.19
CA GLU A 192 7.09 16.41 -6.50
C GLU A 192 5.59 16.06 -6.31
N GLY A 193 5.27 14.78 -6.09
CA GLY A 193 3.89 14.31 -5.88
C GLY A 193 3.10 14.00 -7.15
N GLU A 194 3.66 14.21 -8.34
CA GLU A 194 3.06 13.80 -9.62
C GLU A 194 3.69 12.49 -10.13
N ARG A 195 2.83 11.63 -10.72
CA ARG A 195 3.28 10.38 -11.34
C ARG A 195 4.06 10.71 -12.61
N TYR A 196 5.36 10.53 -12.58
CA TYR A 196 6.26 10.74 -13.70
C TYR A 196 6.44 9.42 -14.47
N ARG A 197 5.91 9.37 -15.70
CA ARG A 197 6.29 8.34 -16.67
C ARG A 197 7.46 8.88 -17.49
N ASN A 198 8.47 8.05 -17.77
CA ASN A 198 9.68 8.32 -18.55
C ASN A 198 10.96 8.68 -17.76
N PHE A 199 11.24 8.05 -16.62
CA PHE A 199 12.51 8.23 -15.87
C PHE A 199 13.78 8.17 -16.76
N LEU A 200 13.77 7.31 -17.78
CA LEU A 200 14.88 7.07 -18.72
C LEU A 200 15.05 8.11 -19.83
N LYS A 201 14.18 9.11 -19.95
CA LYS A 201 14.38 10.21 -20.92
C LYS A 201 15.59 11.08 -20.57
N ASP A 202 15.92 11.17 -19.29
CA ASP A 202 17.13 11.84 -18.84
C ASP A 202 18.35 10.94 -19.15
N PRO A 203 19.33 11.41 -19.95
CA PRO A 203 20.53 10.64 -20.28
C PRO A 203 21.34 10.19 -19.06
N SER A 204 21.37 11.00 -17.99
CA SER A 204 22.04 10.67 -16.74
C SER A 204 21.36 9.50 -16.03
N ASN A 205 20.02 9.55 -15.92
CA ASN A 205 19.23 8.45 -15.34
C ASN A 205 19.38 7.17 -16.14
N LYS A 206 19.39 7.28 -17.48
CA LYS A 206 19.61 6.13 -18.35
C LYS A 206 20.97 5.48 -18.11
N ALA A 207 22.05 6.27 -18.12
CA ALA A 207 23.40 5.76 -17.89
C ALA A 207 23.56 5.14 -16.48
N LEU A 208 22.93 5.73 -15.47
CA LEU A 208 22.91 5.19 -14.11
C LEU A 208 22.17 3.84 -14.05
N THR A 209 21.02 3.76 -14.71
CA THR A 209 20.22 2.52 -14.79
C THR A 209 20.99 1.41 -15.50
N GLU A 210 21.63 1.71 -16.62
CA GLU A 210 22.45 0.75 -17.36
C GLU A 210 23.63 0.24 -16.52
N ARG A 211 24.27 1.11 -15.72
CA ARG A 211 25.35 0.71 -14.81
C ARG A 211 24.84 -0.20 -13.69
N ALA A 212 23.71 0.13 -13.08
CA ALA A 212 23.08 -0.69 -12.05
C ALA A 212 22.70 -2.07 -12.58
N LEU A 213 22.09 -2.11 -13.78
CA LEU A 213 21.70 -3.35 -14.45
C LEU A 213 22.91 -4.23 -14.78
N ALA A 214 23.98 -3.65 -15.33
CA ALA A 214 25.19 -4.40 -15.64
C ALA A 214 25.84 -5.02 -14.38
N ASN A 215 25.79 -4.33 -13.23
CA ASN A 215 26.28 -4.88 -11.97
C ASN A 215 25.39 -6.03 -11.46
N TYR A 216 24.07 -5.86 -11.57
CA TYR A 216 23.09 -6.90 -11.23
C TYR A 216 23.26 -8.15 -12.10
N ASP A 217 23.32 -8.00 -13.42
CA ASP A 217 23.44 -9.12 -14.37
C ASP A 217 24.71 -9.94 -14.11
N LYS A 218 25.82 -9.26 -13.82
CA LYS A 218 27.08 -9.92 -13.45
C LYS A 218 26.94 -10.79 -12.18
N CYS A 219 26.15 -10.34 -11.20
CA CYS A 219 25.84 -11.11 -10.00
C CYS A 219 24.91 -12.30 -10.31
N VAL A 220 23.88 -12.11 -11.14
CA VAL A 220 22.97 -13.19 -11.57
C VAL A 220 23.76 -14.30 -12.30
N GLU A 221 24.64 -13.94 -13.22
CA GLU A 221 25.49 -14.87 -13.97
C GLU A 221 26.44 -15.66 -13.05
N SER A 222 27.00 -15.01 -12.02
CA SER A 222 27.95 -15.67 -11.12
C SER A 222 27.31 -16.64 -10.14
N PHE A 223 26.09 -16.39 -9.70
CA PHE A 223 25.43 -17.23 -8.69
C PHE A 223 24.37 -18.18 -9.26
N GLY A 224 23.84 -17.95 -10.46
CA GLY A 224 22.77 -18.76 -11.06
C GLY A 224 21.50 -18.89 -10.21
N LYS A 225 21.41 -18.16 -9.08
CA LYS A 225 20.49 -18.40 -7.95
C LYS A 225 19.48 -17.29 -7.73
N LEU A 226 19.63 -16.14 -8.40
CA LEU A 226 18.68 -15.02 -8.32
C LEU A 226 17.34 -15.33 -9.02
N SER A 227 17.28 -16.37 -9.86
CA SER A 227 16.04 -16.88 -10.46
C SER A 227 15.09 -17.51 -9.44
N HIS A 228 15.61 -18.12 -8.37
CA HIS A 228 14.77 -18.80 -7.37
C HIS A 228 14.06 -17.85 -6.41
N THR A 229 14.56 -16.63 -6.21
CA THR A 229 13.88 -15.61 -5.40
C THR A 229 12.63 -15.12 -6.11
N ALA A 230 12.70 -14.87 -7.43
CA ALA A 230 11.54 -14.47 -8.24
C ALA A 230 10.43 -15.54 -8.28
N GLU A 231 10.79 -16.83 -8.31
CA GLU A 231 9.86 -17.96 -8.39
C GLU A 231 9.17 -18.26 -7.05
N LYS A 232 9.88 -18.07 -5.92
CA LYS A 232 9.34 -18.28 -4.57
C LYS A 232 8.39 -17.15 -4.14
N ASP A 233 8.60 -15.95 -4.67
CA ASP A 233 7.77 -14.79 -4.38
C ASP A 233 6.49 -14.75 -5.22
N GLU A 234 6.49 -15.26 -6.46
CA GLU A 234 5.27 -15.50 -7.24
C GLU A 234 4.25 -16.36 -6.45
N PHE A 235 4.74 -17.26 -5.59
CA PHE A 235 3.90 -18.05 -4.69
C PHE A 235 3.34 -17.26 -3.50
N ARG A 236 4.14 -16.41 -2.84
CA ARG A 236 3.74 -15.61 -1.66
C ARG A 236 2.87 -14.43 -2.07
N ASP A 237 3.25 -13.78 -3.16
CA ASP A 237 2.46 -12.77 -3.87
C ASP A 237 1.15 -13.33 -4.34
N GLY A 238 1.14 -14.53 -4.91
CA GLY A 238 -0.08 -15.22 -5.31
C GLY A 238 -1.05 -15.50 -4.16
N ILE A 239 -0.58 -15.76 -2.93
CA ILE A 239 -1.47 -15.95 -1.76
C ILE A 239 -2.13 -14.63 -1.36
N PHE A 240 -1.33 -13.57 -1.25
CA PHE A 240 -1.84 -12.26 -0.85
C PHE A 240 -2.77 -11.66 -1.93
N GLU A 241 -2.42 -11.80 -3.20
CA GLU A 241 -3.29 -11.44 -4.33
C GLU A 241 -4.60 -12.22 -4.33
N LYS A 242 -4.57 -13.52 -4.05
CA LYS A 242 -5.79 -14.32 -3.88
C LYS A 242 -6.64 -13.80 -2.73
N PHE A 243 -6.02 -13.47 -1.59
CA PHE A 243 -6.75 -12.95 -0.43
C PHE A 243 -7.38 -11.59 -0.71
N HIS A 244 -6.63 -10.66 -1.30
CA HIS A 244 -7.11 -9.37 -1.77
C HIS A 244 -8.26 -9.52 -2.78
N SER A 245 -8.09 -10.40 -3.77
CA SER A 245 -9.12 -10.71 -4.76
C SER A 245 -10.39 -11.29 -4.13
N ILE A 246 -10.27 -12.19 -3.15
CA ILE A 246 -11.41 -12.76 -2.41
C ILE A 246 -12.16 -11.67 -1.65
N ILE A 247 -11.45 -10.78 -0.95
CA ILE A 247 -12.06 -9.65 -0.22
C ILE A 247 -12.81 -8.74 -1.19
N ASN A 248 -12.16 -8.31 -2.27
CA ASN A 248 -12.77 -7.41 -3.24
C ASN A 248 -13.97 -8.02 -3.96
N THR A 249 -13.88 -9.31 -4.30
CA THR A 249 -15.00 -10.05 -4.90
C THR A 249 -16.17 -10.17 -3.92
N SER A 250 -15.88 -10.49 -2.66
CA SER A 250 -16.91 -10.61 -1.61
C SER A 250 -17.63 -9.28 -1.38
N MET A 251 -16.90 -8.17 -1.35
CA MET A 251 -17.46 -6.83 -1.24
C MET A 251 -18.30 -6.45 -2.45
N PHE A 252 -17.83 -6.76 -3.67
CA PHE A 252 -18.60 -6.53 -4.88
C PHE A 252 -19.95 -7.25 -4.83
N TYR A 253 -19.97 -8.50 -4.36
CA TYR A 253 -21.23 -9.22 -4.14
C TYR A 253 -22.12 -8.58 -3.07
N LEU A 254 -21.55 -8.10 -1.95
CA LEU A 254 -22.32 -7.39 -0.93
C LEU A 254 -22.99 -6.12 -1.51
N VAL A 255 -22.25 -5.32 -2.27
CA VAL A 255 -22.79 -4.12 -2.94
C VAL A 255 -23.91 -4.48 -3.93
N ILE A 256 -23.74 -5.56 -4.71
CA ILE A 256 -24.80 -6.04 -5.61
C ILE A 256 -26.04 -6.44 -4.83
N ILE A 257 -25.88 -7.22 -3.76
CA ILE A 257 -27.00 -7.71 -2.94
C ILE A 257 -27.75 -6.52 -2.33
N GLU A 258 -27.05 -5.54 -1.77
CA GLU A 258 -27.65 -4.31 -1.24
C GLU A 258 -28.38 -3.50 -2.32
N THR A 259 -27.76 -3.32 -3.49
CA THR A 259 -28.36 -2.57 -4.60
C THR A 259 -29.62 -3.24 -5.13
N VAL A 260 -29.59 -4.57 -5.31
CA VAL A 260 -30.75 -5.35 -5.74
C VAL A 260 -31.87 -5.26 -4.70
N SER A 261 -31.53 -5.41 -3.41
CA SER A 261 -32.48 -5.25 -2.30
C SER A 261 -33.15 -3.87 -2.34
N PHE A 262 -32.36 -2.81 -2.50
CA PHE A 262 -32.87 -1.44 -2.63
C PHE A 262 -33.84 -1.30 -3.81
N VAL A 263 -33.46 -1.74 -5.01
CA VAL A 263 -34.29 -1.62 -6.22
C VAL A 263 -35.61 -2.37 -6.07
N VAL A 264 -35.57 -3.60 -5.54
CA VAL A 264 -36.78 -4.41 -5.30
C VAL A 264 -37.71 -3.68 -4.34
N MET A 265 -37.19 -3.19 -3.21
CA MET A 265 -37.99 -2.47 -2.21
C MET A 265 -38.55 -1.17 -2.78
N ALA A 266 -37.77 -0.39 -3.55
CA ALA A 266 -38.24 0.84 -4.16
C ALA A 266 -39.35 0.59 -5.20
N LEU A 267 -39.23 -0.46 -6.02
CA LEU A 267 -40.28 -0.84 -6.97
C LEU A 267 -41.58 -1.23 -6.27
N VAL A 268 -41.49 -2.04 -5.21
CA VAL A 268 -42.67 -2.41 -4.40
C VAL A 268 -43.32 -1.15 -3.83
N PHE A 269 -42.54 -0.21 -3.29
CA PHE A 269 -43.05 1.06 -2.77
C PHE A 269 -43.80 1.88 -3.83
N ILE A 270 -43.22 2.06 -5.02
CA ILE A 270 -43.86 2.81 -6.12
C ILE A 270 -45.16 2.14 -6.56
N LEU A 271 -45.17 0.82 -6.75
CA LEU A 271 -46.38 0.07 -7.13
C LEU A 271 -47.48 0.19 -6.07
N SER A 272 -47.10 0.18 -4.79
CA SER A 272 -48.01 0.36 -3.65
C SER A 272 -48.66 1.75 -3.70
N MET A 273 -47.87 2.80 -3.88
CA MET A 273 -48.33 4.18 -4.00
C MET A 273 -49.29 4.37 -5.18
N ILE A 274 -48.98 3.80 -6.35
CA ILE A 274 -49.85 3.85 -7.52
C ILE A 274 -51.17 3.12 -7.24
N SER A 275 -51.10 1.94 -6.62
CA SER A 275 -52.30 1.14 -6.32
C SER A 275 -53.23 1.89 -5.36
N CYS A 276 -52.70 2.49 -4.28
CA CYS A 276 -53.53 3.28 -3.36
C CYS A 276 -54.10 4.53 -4.02
N ALA A 277 -53.32 5.27 -4.81
CA ALA A 277 -53.83 6.43 -5.54
C ALA A 277 -55.00 6.06 -6.47
N ILE A 278 -54.91 4.89 -7.12
CA ILE A 278 -56.01 4.35 -7.94
C ILE A 278 -57.23 4.02 -7.06
N PHE A 279 -57.06 3.29 -5.96
CA PHE A 279 -58.18 2.95 -5.06
C PHE A 279 -58.84 4.18 -4.44
N ASP A 280 -58.07 5.17 -4.01
CA ASP A 280 -58.58 6.44 -3.46
C ASP A 280 -59.36 7.22 -4.52
N SER A 281 -58.89 7.21 -5.77
CA SER A 281 -59.61 7.86 -6.88
C SER A 281 -60.97 7.23 -7.18
N PHE A 282 -61.14 5.92 -6.90
CA PHE A 282 -62.44 5.24 -7.00
C PHE A 282 -63.31 5.40 -5.75
N SER A 283 -62.73 5.83 -4.63
CA SER A 283 -63.40 5.93 -3.32
C SER A 283 -63.84 7.36 -2.97
N ALA A 284 -63.43 8.36 -3.74
CA ALA A 284 -63.86 9.75 -3.57
C ALA A 284 -65.36 9.91 -3.91
N PRO A 285 -66.20 10.49 -3.02
CA PRO A 285 -67.61 10.72 -3.33
C PRO A 285 -67.76 11.77 -4.45
N PRO A 286 -68.81 11.66 -5.29
CA PRO A 286 -69.07 12.59 -6.39
C PRO A 286 -69.36 14.03 -5.93
#